data_AF-A0A5S9MEP3-F1
#
_entry.id   AF-A0A5S9MEP3-F1
#
_cell.length_a   1.000
_cell.length_b   1.000
_cell.length_c   1.000
_cell.angle_alpha   90.00
_cell.angle_beta   90.00
_cell.angle_gamma   90.00
#
_symmetry.space_group_name_H-M   'P 1'
#
loop_
_entity.id
_entity.type
_entity.pdbx_description
1 polymer ?
#
loop_
_entity_poly.entity_id
_entity_poly.type
_entity_poly.pdbx_seq_one_letter_code
_entity_poly.pdbx_strand_id
1 'polypeptide(L)' 'MVIMPGLVDTHRHVWQSVIRGIGTDWSLQTYLSKIYYGNYGAMRRPSDDRIANYLGALEALDAGVTTFF' A
#
# COMPACT_ATOMS: atom_id res chain seq x y z
N MET A 1 27.73 -9.19 -5.30
CA MET A 1 26.76 -8.08 -5.48
C MET A 1 26.47 -7.95 -6.96
N VAL A 2 25.21 -7.91 -7.36
CA VAL A 2 24.79 -7.67 -8.76
C VAL A 2 24.21 -6.26 -8.82
N ILE A 3 24.56 -5.50 -9.86
CA ILE A 3 23.98 -4.18 -10.13
C ILE A 3 22.94 -4.37 -11.23
N MET A 4 21.77 -3.79 -11.05
CA MET A 4 20.66 -3.84 -12.00
C MET A 4 19.85 -2.54 -11.95
N PRO A 5 19.03 -2.24 -12.98
CA PRO A 5 18.03 -1.18 -12.88
C PRO A 5 17.07 -1.41 -11.72
N GLY A 6 16.54 -0.33 -11.14
CA GLY A 6 15.50 -0.42 -10.13
C GLY A 6 14.21 -1.03 -10.68
N LEU A 7 13.51 -1.77 -9.82
CA LEU A 7 12.28 -2.45 -10.20
C LEU A 7 11.13 -1.47 -10.41
N VAL A 8 10.20 -1.84 -11.29
CA VAL A 8 8.96 -1.11 -11.57
C VAL A 8 7.78 -1.92 -11.05
N ASP A 9 7.15 -1.44 -9.98
CA ASP A 9 5.95 -2.03 -9.40
C ASP A 9 4.71 -1.44 -10.11
N THR A 10 4.09 -2.25 -10.97
CA THR A 10 3.02 -1.78 -11.87
C THR A 10 1.66 -1.67 -11.19
N HIS A 11 1.51 -2.11 -9.94
CA HIS A 11 0.24 -2.05 -9.24
C HIS A 11 0.41 -2.11 -7.72
N ARG A 12 0.21 -0.97 -7.05
CA ARG A 12 0.23 -0.92 -5.59
C ARG A 12 -0.83 0.00 -5.01
N HIS A 13 -1.58 -0.51 -4.04
CA HIS A 13 -2.41 0.34 -3.18
C HIS A 13 -1.57 0.90 -2.01
N VAL A 14 -0.69 1.87 -2.30
CA VAL A 14 0.36 2.34 -1.38
C VAL A 14 -0.18 2.78 -0.01
N TRP A 15 -1.35 3.43 0.02
CA TRP A 15 -1.98 3.89 1.25
C TRP A 15 -2.31 2.75 2.24
N GLN A 16 -2.40 1.50 1.77
CA GLN A 16 -2.68 0.35 2.63
C GLN A 16 -1.49 -0.08 3.49
N SER A 17 -0.31 0.52 3.30
CA SER A 17 0.90 0.22 4.10
C SER A 17 0.66 0.28 5.61
N VAL A 18 -0.16 1.21 6.09
CA VAL A 18 -0.46 1.40 7.52
C VAL A 18 -1.53 0.45 8.09
N ILE A 19 -2.23 -0.29 7.23
CA ILE A 19 -3.24 -1.28 7.61
C ILE A 19 -2.82 -2.71 7.20
N ARG A 20 -1.52 -2.93 7.06
CA ARG A 20 -0.95 -4.24 6.72
C ARG A 20 -1.45 -5.32 7.70
N GLY A 21 -2.01 -6.40 7.16
CA GLY A 21 -2.38 -7.59 7.94
C GLY A 21 -3.77 -7.56 8.60
N ILE A 22 -4.56 -6.49 8.50
CA ILE A 22 -5.85 -6.42 9.21
C ILE A 22 -6.95 -7.36 8.68
N GLY A 23 -6.75 -7.96 7.50
CA GLY A 23 -7.74 -8.79 6.81
C GLY A 23 -7.16 -10.12 6.31
N THR A 24 -6.22 -10.72 7.04
CA THR A 24 -5.52 -11.96 6.66
C THR A 24 -6.43 -13.16 6.45
N ASP A 25 -7.60 -13.18 7.08
CA ASP A 25 -8.60 -14.26 7.06
C ASP A 25 -9.91 -13.84 6.38
N TRP A 26 -9.94 -12.69 5.70
CA TRP A 26 -11.14 -12.17 5.05
C TRP A 26 -11.32 -12.72 3.65
N SER A 27 -12.58 -12.96 3.26
CA SER A 27 -12.92 -13.13 1.85
C SER A 27 -12.65 -11.83 1.06
N LEU A 28 -12.46 -11.92 -0.25
CA LEU A 28 -12.30 -10.73 -1.10
C LEU A 28 -13.48 -9.76 -0.96
N GLN A 29 -14.71 -10.29 -0.89
CA GLN A 29 -15.89 -9.45 -0.75
C GLN A 29 -15.93 -8.72 0.59
N THR A 30 -15.51 -9.39 1.67
CA THR A 30 -15.32 -8.78 2.98
C THR A 30 -14.24 -7.70 2.93
N TYR A 31 -13.09 -7.98 2.32
CA TYR A 31 -12.01 -7.01 2.13
C TYR A 31 -12.49 -5.77 1.38
N LEU A 32 -13.18 -5.91 0.24
CA LEU A 32 -13.67 -4.76 -0.52
C LEU A 32 -14.67 -3.91 0.28
N SER A 33 -15.58 -4.56 1.01
CA SER A 33 -16.54 -3.88 1.89
C SER A 33 -15.87 -3.16 3.06
N LYS A 34 -14.89 -3.79 3.70
CA LYS A 34 -14.20 -3.23 4.88
C LYS A 34 -13.16 -2.17 4.51
N ILE A 35 -12.47 -2.32 3.39
CA ILE A 35 -11.36 -1.44 3.00
C ILE A 35 -11.84 -0.27 2.12
N TYR A 36 -12.74 -0.49 1.17
CA TYR A 36 -13.06 0.50 0.13
C TYR A 36 -14.46 1.09 0.21
N TYR A 37 -15.51 0.27 0.35
CA TYR A 37 -16.90 0.71 0.14
C TYR A 37 -17.48 1.48 1.34
N GLY A 38 -16.98 2.70 1.58
CA GLY A 38 -17.48 3.61 2.62
C GLY A 38 -16.89 3.38 4.01
N ASN A 39 -15.76 2.66 4.10
CA ASN A 39 -15.17 2.24 5.37
C ASN A 39 -13.73 2.78 5.50
N TYR A 40 -12.70 1.98 5.84
CA TYR A 40 -11.36 2.52 6.14
C TYR A 40 -10.85 3.53 5.11
N GLY A 41 -10.98 3.23 3.81
CA GLY A 41 -10.56 4.11 2.73
C GLY A 41 -11.28 5.46 2.71
N ALA A 42 -12.52 5.53 3.20
CA ALA A 42 -13.34 6.75 3.29
C ALA A 42 -13.09 7.57 4.57
N MET A 43 -12.44 6.98 5.59
CA MET A 43 -12.13 7.65 6.86
C MET A 43 -10.78 8.38 6.84
N ARG A 44 -9.98 8.19 5.78
CA ARG A 44 -8.63 8.75 5.68
C ARG A 44 -8.65 10.26 5.50
N ARG A 45 -7.79 10.94 6.25
CA ARG A 45 -7.50 12.35 6.08
C ARG A 45 -6.26 12.52 5.19
N PRO A 46 -6.02 13.69 4.60
CA PRO A 46 -4.80 13.95 3.82
C PRO A 46 -3.50 13.65 4.57
N SER A 47 -3.48 13.84 5.90
CA SER A 47 -2.32 13.49 6.74
C SER A 47 -2.05 11.99 6.80
N ASP A 48 -3.10 11.18 6.82
CA ASP A 48 -3.01 9.72 6.91
C ASP A 48 -2.45 9.17 5.59
N ASP A 49 -2.91 9.72 4.46
CA ASP A 49 -2.42 9.39 3.12
C ASP A 49 -0.95 9.75 2.93
N ARG A 50 -0.53 10.92 3.44
CA ARG A 50 0.88 11.30 3.39
C ARG A 50 1.76 10.32 4.16
N ILE A 51 1.37 9.95 5.38
CA ILE A 51 2.13 9.02 6.21
C ILE A 51 2.17 7.64 5.55
N ALA A 52 1.03 7.15 5.08
CA ALA A 52 0.94 5.83 4.48
C ALA A 52 1.71 5.74 3.16
N ASN A 53 1.62 6.75 2.29
CA ASN A 53 2.39 6.78 1.06
C ASN A 53 3.89 6.89 1.32
N TYR A 54 4.29 7.67 2.33
CA TYR A 54 5.70 7.77 2.71
C TYR A 54 6.23 6.43 3.24
N LEU A 55 5.50 5.76 4.14
CA LEU A 55 5.87 4.44 4.63
C LEU A 55 5.96 3.42 3.49
N GLY A 56 4.94 3.36 2.63
CA GLY A 56 4.91 2.43 1.50
C GLY A 56 6.02 2.68 0.48
N ALA A 57 6.44 3.94 0.29
CA ALA A 57 7.57 4.29 -0.57
C ALA A 57 8.91 3.84 0.04
N LEU A 58 9.09 3.94 1.36
CA LEU A 58 10.27 3.42 2.04
C LEU A 58 10.36 1.89 1.93
N GLU A 59 9.24 1.19 2.09
CA GLU A 59 9.17 -0.27 1.88
C GLU A 59 9.49 -0.66 0.43
N ALA A 60 9.01 0.12 -0.54
CA ALA A 60 9.31 -0.11 -1.96
C ALA A 60 10.81 0.07 -2.23
N LEU A 61 11.41 1.14 -1.70
CA LEU A 61 12.82 1.45 -1.87
C LEU A 61 13.73 0.37 -1.26
N ASP A 62 13.41 -0.11 -0.05
CA ASP A 62 14.13 -1.20 0.62
C ASP A 62 14.11 -2.50 -0.20
N ALA A 63 13.01 -2.75 -0.93
CA ALA A 63 12.87 -3.88 -1.85
C ALA A 63 13.49 -3.64 -3.24
N GLY A 64 14.17 -2.52 -3.48
CA GLY A 64 14.78 -2.17 -4.77
C GLY A 64 13.81 -1.66 -5.83
N VAL A 65 12.57 -1.32 -5.46
CA VAL A 65 11.59 -0.67 -6.35
C VAL A 65 11.85 0.83 -6.38
N THR A 66 12.10 1.37 -7.57
CA THR A 66 12.37 2.80 -7.77
C THR A 66 11.23 3.53 -8.48
N THR A 67 10.28 2.79 -9.04
CA THR A 67 9.10 3.33 -9.74
C THR A 67 7.88 2.51 -9.36
N PHE A 68 6.77 3.17 -9.01
CA PHE A 68 5.50 2.51 -8.75
C PHE A 68 4.31 3.41 -9.10
N PHE A 69 3.14 2.80 -9.27
CA PHE A 69 1.88 3.45 -9.63
C PHE A 69 0.73 3.07 -8.69
#